data_AF-A0A6U8MTN4-F1
#
_entry.id   AF-A0A6U8MTN4-F1
#
_cell.length_a   1.000
_cell.length_b   1.000
_cell.length_c   1.000
_cell.angle_alpha   90.00
_cell.angle_beta   90.00
_cell.angle_gamma   90.00
#
_symmetry.space_group_name_H-M   'P 1'
#
loop_
_entity.id
_entity.type
_entity.pdbx_description
1 polymer ?
#
loop_
_entity_poly.entity_id
_entity_poly.type
_entity_poly.pdbx_seq_one_letter_code
_entity_poly.pdbx_strand_id
1 'polypeptide(L)'
;MDWVALEAGLQLDRAVAEVDWCKPGAAAALAAVDAFCDERLKLFADKRNDPNIAACSDLSPYLHFGQLSAQRMALCVKQHAKARSDSVASFLEESIVRRELSDNFCHYEPAYDSLDGAAGWARESLELHASDKREHVYSLEQLEGAQTHEDLWNAAQRQLAARGKMHGFMRMYWAKKILEWTASPAEALRIGLYLNDKYSIDGRDPNGYVGVGWSVMGVHDMGWAERAVFGKIRYMNYNGCKRKFDVKQYVAEWSGKKAAAGSTSAGAKSASAGRAKAGGKAMKQTTLGGGSTAAADDEPRAKAPPPKKPKLAIPI
;
A
#
# COMPACT_ATOMS: atom_id res chain seq x y z
N MET A 1 -23.79 30.23 -2.67
CA MET A 1 -24.28 28.83 -2.72
C MET A 1 -24.72 28.47 -1.33
N ASP A 2 -25.92 27.92 -1.17
CA ASP A 2 -26.38 27.38 0.10
C ASP A 2 -25.92 25.92 0.19
N TRP A 3 -24.83 25.69 0.91
CA TRP A 3 -24.23 24.36 1.05
C TRP A 3 -25.08 23.42 1.88
N VAL A 4 -25.87 23.94 2.83
CA VAL A 4 -26.71 23.12 3.72
C VAL A 4 -27.90 22.58 2.94
N ALA A 5 -28.56 23.42 2.14
CA ALA A 5 -29.66 22.98 1.28
C ALA A 5 -29.19 21.99 0.21
N LEU A 6 -27.99 22.19 -0.36
CA LEU A 6 -27.41 21.25 -1.31
C LEU A 6 -27.16 19.88 -0.66
N GLU A 7 -26.50 19.85 0.49
CA GLU A 7 -26.19 18.60 1.20
C GLU A 7 -27.45 17.85 1.64
N ALA A 8 -28.46 18.57 2.11
CA ALA A 8 -29.75 18.00 2.50
C ALA A 8 -30.49 17.33 1.33
N GLY A 9 -30.20 17.75 0.09
CA GLY A 9 -30.75 17.16 -1.14
C GLY A 9 -30.01 15.91 -1.63
N LEU A 10 -28.85 15.56 -1.06
CA LEU A 10 -28.05 14.41 -1.50
C LEU A 10 -28.45 13.13 -0.76
N GLN A 11 -28.53 12.02 -1.48
CA GLN A 11 -28.66 10.68 -0.91
C GLN A 11 -27.28 10.15 -0.54
N LEU A 12 -26.86 10.40 0.71
CA LEU A 12 -25.55 10.01 1.23
C LEU A 12 -25.67 8.85 2.21
N ASP A 13 -24.76 7.88 2.10
CA ASP A 13 -24.53 6.92 3.18
C ASP A 13 -23.82 7.65 4.33
N ARG A 14 -24.60 8.04 5.34
CA ARG A 14 -24.10 8.74 6.54
C ARG A 14 -23.47 7.80 7.57
N ALA A 15 -23.40 6.49 7.30
CA ALA A 15 -22.69 5.56 8.17
C ALA A 15 -21.16 5.69 8.05
N VAL A 16 -20.67 6.25 6.94
CA VAL A 16 -19.24 6.57 6.75
C VAL A 16 -19.01 8.01 7.21
N ALA A 17 -18.24 8.18 8.29
CA ALA A 17 -17.93 9.49 8.84
C ALA A 17 -16.86 10.23 8.02
N GLU A 18 -16.86 11.56 8.11
CA GLU A 18 -15.76 12.38 7.60
C GLU A 18 -14.44 12.07 8.31
N VAL A 19 -13.32 12.23 7.61
CA VAL A 19 -11.99 12.08 8.22
C VAL A 19 -11.61 13.30 9.06
N ASP A 20 -10.95 13.08 10.19
CA ASP A 20 -10.55 14.14 11.14
C ASP A 20 -9.06 14.52 11.06
N TRP A 21 -8.23 13.69 10.41
CA TRP A 21 -6.77 13.86 10.34
C TRP A 21 -6.30 14.63 9.10
N CYS A 22 -7.15 14.81 8.08
CA CYS A 22 -6.80 15.41 6.79
C CYS A 22 -7.61 16.69 6.56
N LYS A 23 -7.03 17.86 6.84
CA LYS A 23 -7.67 19.15 6.52
C LYS A 23 -7.73 19.33 5.00
N PRO A 24 -8.90 19.60 4.39
CA PRO A 24 -9.01 19.78 2.94
C PRO A 24 -8.50 21.14 2.45
N GLY A 25 -8.23 21.22 1.15
CA GLY A 25 -7.92 22.46 0.41
C GLY A 25 -6.45 22.61 0.03
N ALA A 26 -6.19 23.40 -1.01
CA ALA A 26 -4.86 23.55 -1.61
C ALA A 26 -3.78 24.06 -0.64
N ALA A 27 -4.15 24.95 0.29
CA ALA A 27 -3.22 25.44 1.31
C ALA A 27 -2.78 24.33 2.28
N ALA A 28 -3.72 23.48 2.71
CA ALA A 28 -3.41 22.33 3.56
C ALA A 28 -2.60 21.29 2.79
N ALA A 29 -2.90 21.09 1.51
CA ALA A 29 -2.17 20.17 0.65
C ALA A 29 -0.70 20.56 0.46
N LEU A 30 -0.41 21.85 0.24
CA LEU A 30 0.97 22.35 0.16
C LEU A 30 1.71 22.21 1.49
N ALA A 31 1.06 22.56 2.61
CA ALA A 31 1.64 22.36 3.93
C ALA A 31 1.94 20.87 4.22
N ALA A 32 1.10 19.96 3.74
CA ALA A 32 1.34 18.52 3.86
C ALA A 32 2.53 18.04 3.01
N VAL A 33 2.77 18.64 1.83
CA VAL A 33 3.97 18.38 1.03
C VAL A 33 5.22 18.81 1.80
N ASP A 34 5.21 20.03 2.35
CA ASP A 34 6.35 20.55 3.11
C ASP A 34 6.65 19.68 4.35
N ALA A 35 5.62 19.34 5.12
CA ALA A 35 5.76 18.46 6.28
C ALA A 35 6.30 17.06 5.90
N PHE A 36 5.83 16.49 4.79
CA PHE A 36 6.39 15.23 4.28
C PHE A 36 7.87 15.39 3.90
N CYS A 37 8.20 16.42 3.13
CA CYS A 37 9.56 16.71 2.70
C CYS A 37 10.51 16.94 3.88
N ASP A 38 10.08 17.60 4.95
CA ASP A 38 10.94 17.90 6.09
C ASP A 38 11.13 16.68 7.01
N GLU A 39 10.04 16.01 7.35
CA GLU A 39 10.02 15.05 8.46
C GLU A 39 10.17 13.59 8.01
N ARG A 40 9.50 13.21 6.92
CA ARG A 40 9.22 11.80 6.60
C ARG A 40 9.89 11.30 5.33
N LEU A 41 10.18 12.19 4.36
CA LEU A 41 10.81 11.83 3.10
C LEU A 41 12.12 11.08 3.31
N LYS A 42 12.92 11.41 4.33
CA LYS A 42 14.17 10.69 4.65
C LYS A 42 13.98 9.21 4.99
N LEU A 43 12.77 8.80 5.38
CA LEU A 43 12.41 7.43 5.74
C LEU A 43 11.77 6.68 4.58
N PHE A 44 11.37 7.37 3.51
CA PHE A 44 10.44 6.82 2.52
C PHE A 44 11.00 5.58 1.81
N ALA A 45 12.25 5.64 1.31
CA ALA A 45 12.85 4.50 0.60
C ALA A 45 12.85 3.22 1.45
N ASP A 46 13.24 3.33 2.72
CA ASP A 46 13.47 2.18 3.58
C ASP A 46 12.21 1.71 4.31
N LYS A 47 11.31 2.64 4.65
CA LYS A 47 10.22 2.40 5.61
C LYS A 47 8.82 2.50 5.03
N ARG A 48 8.62 2.88 3.75
CA ARG A 48 7.28 2.96 3.13
C ARG A 48 6.47 1.65 3.14
N ASN A 49 7.13 0.51 3.35
CA ASN A 49 6.48 -0.80 3.40
C ASN A 49 6.20 -1.29 4.83
N ASP A 50 6.59 -0.53 5.86
CA ASP A 50 6.29 -0.85 7.26
C ASP A 50 5.06 -0.04 7.71
N PRO A 51 3.90 -0.69 7.90
CA PRO A 51 2.68 0.02 8.29
C PRO A 51 2.70 0.57 9.72
N ASN A 52 3.71 0.24 10.53
CA ASN A 52 3.90 0.80 11.87
C ASN A 52 4.72 2.10 11.87
N ILE A 53 5.27 2.50 10.71
CA ILE A 53 6.13 3.68 10.59
C ILE A 53 5.43 4.71 9.71
N ALA A 54 5.32 5.94 10.22
CA ALA A 54 4.79 7.08 9.47
C ALA A 54 5.83 7.58 8.42
N ALA A 55 6.10 6.77 7.40
CA ALA A 55 7.06 7.09 6.33
C ALA A 55 6.37 7.59 5.05
N CYS A 56 5.11 7.24 4.82
CA CYS A 56 4.34 7.66 3.64
C CYS A 56 3.97 9.16 3.71
N SER A 57 3.63 9.75 2.57
CA SER A 57 3.33 11.20 2.48
C SER A 57 1.94 11.59 2.96
N ASP A 58 0.98 10.66 2.92
CA ASP A 58 -0.45 10.91 3.12
C ASP A 58 -1.04 11.97 2.15
N LEU A 59 -0.46 12.12 0.96
CA LEU A 59 -0.89 13.10 -0.04
C LEU A 59 -1.99 12.61 -0.99
N SER A 60 -2.30 11.31 -0.99
CA SER A 60 -3.31 10.72 -1.88
C SER A 60 -4.70 11.38 -1.80
N PRO A 61 -5.23 11.82 -0.64
CA PRO A 61 -6.53 12.51 -0.62
C PRO A 61 -6.49 13.83 -1.41
N TYR A 62 -5.41 14.58 -1.29
CA TYR A 62 -5.25 15.86 -1.98
C TYR A 62 -5.07 15.69 -3.49
N LEU A 63 -4.33 14.66 -3.90
CA LEU A 63 -4.11 14.32 -5.30
C LEU A 63 -5.42 13.88 -5.96
N HIS A 64 -6.18 13.00 -5.29
CA HIS A 64 -7.46 12.48 -5.78
C HIS A 64 -8.45 13.62 -6.10
N PHE A 65 -8.64 14.56 -5.16
CA PHE A 65 -9.56 15.69 -5.36
C PHE A 65 -8.96 16.87 -6.15
N GLY A 66 -7.76 16.73 -6.72
CA GLY A 66 -7.11 17.81 -7.46
C GLY A 66 -6.75 19.04 -6.62
N GLN A 67 -6.75 18.92 -5.29
CA GLN A 67 -6.34 19.98 -4.36
C GLN A 67 -4.82 20.19 -4.38
N LEU A 68 -4.08 19.20 -4.89
CA LEU A 68 -2.65 19.26 -5.15
C LEU A 68 -2.35 18.79 -6.57
N SER A 69 -1.61 19.59 -7.34
CA SER A 69 -1.05 19.13 -8.61
C SER A 69 0.07 18.13 -8.35
N ALA A 70 -0.02 16.94 -8.96
CA ALA A 70 1.03 15.92 -8.89
C ALA A 70 2.37 16.45 -9.44
N GLN A 71 2.34 17.26 -10.50
CA GLN A 71 3.53 17.91 -11.05
C GLN A 71 4.15 18.89 -10.04
N ARG A 72 3.33 19.69 -9.34
CA ARG A 72 3.81 20.61 -8.29
C ARG A 72 4.48 19.83 -7.17
N MET A 73 3.83 18.77 -6.68
CA MET A 73 4.38 17.89 -5.65
C MET A 73 5.73 17.31 -6.07
N ALA A 74 5.83 16.77 -7.29
CA ALA A 74 7.08 16.21 -7.82
C ALA A 74 8.21 17.26 -7.88
N LEU A 75 7.91 18.49 -8.31
CA LEU A 75 8.87 19.59 -8.33
C LEU A 75 9.36 19.95 -6.92
N CYS A 76 8.48 19.98 -5.92
CA CYS A 76 8.87 20.23 -4.53
C CYS A 76 9.77 19.12 -3.99
N VAL A 77 9.36 17.86 -4.10
CA VAL A 77 10.14 16.71 -3.61
C VAL A 77 11.51 16.61 -4.29
N LYS A 78 11.60 16.91 -5.59
CA LYS A 78 12.85 16.89 -6.36
C LYS A 78 13.91 17.85 -5.80
N GLN A 79 13.52 18.93 -5.13
CA GLN A 79 14.48 19.87 -4.51
C GLN A 79 15.34 19.19 -3.43
N HIS A 80 14.83 18.12 -2.81
CA HIS A 80 15.52 17.36 -1.77
C HIS A 80 16.45 16.26 -2.32
N ALA A 81 16.55 16.09 -3.65
CA ALA A 81 17.29 14.99 -4.28
C ALA A 81 18.77 14.95 -3.88
N LYS A 82 19.41 16.10 -3.62
CA LYS A 82 20.81 16.16 -3.18
C LYS A 82 21.03 15.53 -1.80
N ALA A 83 20.06 15.66 -0.90
CA ALA A 83 20.19 15.17 0.47
C ALA A 83 19.55 13.78 0.67
N ARG A 84 18.63 13.38 -0.20
CA ARG A 84 17.74 12.22 0.00
C ARG A 84 17.46 11.49 -1.32
N SER A 85 18.48 11.28 -2.15
CA SER A 85 18.36 10.78 -3.53
C SER A 85 17.46 9.56 -3.68
N ASP A 86 17.66 8.55 -2.83
CA ASP A 86 16.99 7.25 -2.96
C ASP A 86 15.51 7.36 -2.58
N SER A 87 15.22 8.14 -1.53
CA SER A 87 13.85 8.42 -1.12
C SER A 87 13.10 9.29 -2.12
N VAL A 88 13.77 10.28 -2.71
CA VAL A 88 13.19 11.09 -3.79
C VAL A 88 12.92 10.22 -5.03
N ALA A 89 13.87 9.41 -5.46
CA ALA A 89 13.69 8.52 -6.60
C ALA A 89 12.55 7.52 -6.37
N SER A 90 12.51 6.87 -5.20
CA SER A 90 11.43 5.95 -4.85
C SER A 90 10.08 6.66 -4.76
N PHE A 91 10.02 7.90 -4.26
CA PHE A 91 8.77 8.64 -4.18
C PHE A 91 8.26 9.05 -5.57
N LEU A 92 9.15 9.51 -6.46
CA LEU A 92 8.80 9.91 -7.82
C LEU A 92 8.36 8.71 -8.67
N GLU A 93 8.94 7.52 -8.47
CA GLU A 93 8.45 6.28 -9.10
C GLU A 93 6.98 6.02 -8.74
N GLU A 94 6.62 6.07 -7.46
CA GLU A 94 5.24 5.81 -7.02
C GLU A 94 4.29 6.95 -7.45
N SER A 95 4.71 8.21 -7.33
CA SER A 95 3.83 9.37 -7.55
C SER A 95 3.70 9.82 -9.00
N ILE A 96 4.64 9.46 -9.87
CA ILE A 96 4.59 9.72 -11.31
C ILE A 96 4.29 8.42 -12.04
N VAL A 97 5.22 7.46 -12.02
CA VAL A 97 5.14 6.27 -12.87
C VAL A 97 3.94 5.42 -12.50
N ARG A 98 3.80 5.00 -11.24
CA ARG A 98 2.69 4.13 -10.82
C ARG A 98 1.33 4.84 -10.90
N ARG A 99 1.30 6.12 -10.54
CA ARG A 99 0.07 6.93 -10.60
C ARG A 99 -0.43 7.11 -12.03
N GLU A 100 0.43 7.56 -12.94
CA GLU A 100 0.05 7.83 -14.33
C GLU A 100 -0.10 6.54 -15.15
N LEU A 101 0.56 5.45 -14.73
CA LEU A 101 0.28 4.12 -15.27
C LEU A 101 -1.14 3.65 -14.93
N SER A 102 -1.68 4.07 -13.79
CA SER A 102 -3.06 3.75 -13.43
C SER A 102 -4.06 4.50 -14.32
N ASP A 103 -3.83 5.79 -14.57
CA ASP A 103 -4.58 6.56 -15.55
C ASP A 103 -4.48 5.94 -16.95
N ASN A 104 -3.28 5.51 -17.35
CA ASN A 104 -3.05 4.83 -18.63
C ASN A 104 -3.92 3.58 -18.77
N PHE A 105 -3.94 2.71 -17.75
CA PHE A 105 -4.75 1.50 -17.79
C PHE A 105 -6.24 1.81 -17.90
N CYS A 106 -6.79 2.65 -17.01
CA CYS A 106 -8.21 2.99 -17.05
C CYS A 106 -8.62 3.76 -18.32
N HIS A 107 -7.69 4.47 -18.96
CA HIS A 107 -7.96 5.17 -20.23
C HIS A 107 -8.00 4.22 -21.43
N TYR A 108 -7.09 3.23 -21.48
CA TYR A 108 -6.92 2.36 -22.65
C TYR A 108 -7.63 1.01 -22.53
N GLU A 109 -8.02 0.58 -21.33
CA GLU A 109 -8.77 -0.64 -21.07
C GLU A 109 -10.19 -0.31 -20.58
N PRO A 110 -11.21 -0.36 -21.44
CA PRO A 110 -12.59 -0.08 -21.05
C PRO A 110 -13.14 -1.02 -19.96
N ALA A 111 -12.60 -2.24 -19.84
CA ALA A 111 -12.97 -3.23 -18.83
C ALA A 111 -12.04 -3.19 -17.60
N TYR A 112 -11.54 -2.01 -17.21
CA TYR A 112 -10.56 -1.84 -16.14
C TYR A 112 -11.02 -2.33 -14.76
N ASP A 113 -12.33 -2.48 -14.55
CA ASP A 113 -12.97 -2.90 -13.30
C ASP A 113 -13.56 -4.32 -13.38
N SER A 114 -13.24 -5.08 -14.43
CA SER A 114 -13.68 -6.46 -14.60
C SER A 114 -12.52 -7.40 -14.96
N LEU A 115 -12.73 -8.72 -14.83
CA LEU A 115 -11.71 -9.71 -15.23
C LEU A 115 -11.41 -9.68 -16.75
N ASP A 116 -12.28 -9.07 -17.56
CA ASP A 116 -12.03 -8.91 -18.99
C ASP A 116 -10.91 -7.91 -19.28
N GLY A 117 -10.55 -7.03 -18.33
CA GLY A 117 -9.36 -6.19 -18.42
C GLY A 117 -8.06 -6.90 -18.01
N ALA A 118 -8.11 -8.18 -17.64
CA ALA A 118 -6.92 -8.93 -17.22
C ALA A 118 -6.09 -9.36 -18.41
N ALA A 119 -4.76 -9.32 -18.24
CA ALA A 119 -3.83 -9.91 -19.20
C ALA A 119 -4.12 -11.41 -19.38
N GLY A 120 -3.92 -11.93 -20.61
CA GLY A 120 -4.25 -13.32 -20.95
C GLY A 120 -3.69 -14.35 -19.97
N TRP A 121 -2.41 -14.21 -19.59
CA TRP A 121 -1.78 -15.12 -18.64
C TRP A 121 -2.49 -15.19 -17.27
N ALA A 122 -3.01 -14.07 -16.79
CA ALA A 122 -3.66 -13.98 -15.50
C ALA A 122 -5.08 -14.54 -15.57
N ARG A 123 -5.81 -14.21 -16.64
CA ARG A 123 -7.15 -14.73 -16.89
C ARG A 123 -7.16 -16.25 -17.01
N GLU A 124 -6.29 -16.78 -17.87
CA GLU A 124 -6.13 -18.24 -18.07
C GLU A 124 -5.77 -18.95 -16.75
N SER A 125 -4.87 -18.36 -15.96
CA SER A 125 -4.47 -18.95 -14.69
C SER A 125 -5.59 -18.91 -13.64
N LEU A 126 -6.34 -17.82 -13.55
CA LEU A 126 -7.47 -17.71 -12.63
C LEU A 126 -8.62 -18.65 -13.04
N GLU A 127 -8.87 -18.82 -14.34
CA GLU A 127 -9.88 -19.73 -14.87
C GLU A 127 -9.52 -21.19 -14.58
N LEU A 128 -8.24 -21.57 -14.76
CA LEU A 128 -7.74 -22.92 -14.44
C LEU A 128 -8.01 -23.30 -12.97
N HIS A 129 -7.91 -22.34 -12.06
CA HIS A 129 -8.10 -22.53 -10.63
C HIS A 129 -9.50 -22.17 -10.12
N ALA A 130 -10.47 -21.91 -11.02
CA ALA A 130 -11.81 -21.47 -10.65
C ALA A 130 -12.58 -22.50 -9.80
N SER A 131 -12.29 -23.79 -9.98
CA SER A 131 -12.94 -24.91 -9.27
C SER A 131 -12.21 -25.34 -8.00
N ASP A 132 -11.06 -24.74 -7.67
CA ASP A 132 -10.31 -25.07 -6.47
C ASP A 132 -11.15 -24.84 -5.21
N LYS A 133 -11.04 -25.74 -4.23
CA LYS A 133 -11.70 -25.55 -2.94
C LYS A 133 -11.02 -24.40 -2.18
N ARG A 134 -11.81 -23.40 -1.77
CA ARG A 134 -11.35 -22.33 -0.89
C ARG A 134 -11.42 -22.81 0.56
N GLU A 135 -10.41 -22.51 1.36
CA GLU A 135 -10.38 -22.84 2.78
C GLU A 135 -11.43 -22.05 3.56
N HIS A 136 -11.63 -20.79 3.19
CA HIS A 136 -12.63 -19.88 3.73
C HIS A 136 -13.38 -19.18 2.60
N VAL A 137 -14.66 -18.89 2.83
CA VAL A 137 -15.46 -18.03 1.95
C VAL A 137 -16.25 -17.08 2.85
N TYR A 138 -15.99 -15.78 2.73
CA TYR A 138 -16.66 -14.74 3.51
C TYR A 138 -17.63 -13.95 2.64
N SER A 139 -18.76 -13.55 3.24
CA SER A 139 -19.68 -12.60 2.60
C SER A 139 -19.10 -11.19 2.61
N LEU A 140 -19.71 -10.30 1.83
CA LEU A 140 -19.38 -8.87 1.84
C LEU A 140 -19.52 -8.29 3.25
N GLU A 141 -20.57 -8.64 3.98
CA GLU A 141 -20.85 -8.11 5.31
C GLU A 141 -19.79 -8.57 6.33
N GLN A 142 -19.34 -9.82 6.23
CA GLN A 142 -18.26 -10.33 7.08
C GLN A 142 -16.92 -9.66 6.79
N LEU A 143 -16.59 -9.46 5.51
CA LEU A 143 -15.39 -8.75 5.09
C LEU A 143 -15.46 -7.27 5.51
N GLU A 144 -16.55 -6.58 5.21
CA GLU A 144 -16.76 -5.17 5.57
C GLU A 144 -16.66 -4.95 7.07
N GLY A 145 -17.28 -5.83 7.87
CA GLY A 145 -17.27 -5.80 9.33
C GLY A 145 -15.98 -6.29 9.99
N ALA A 146 -14.94 -6.62 9.22
CA ALA A 146 -13.67 -7.16 9.72
C ALA A 146 -13.83 -8.43 10.59
N GLN A 147 -14.66 -9.37 10.09
CA GLN A 147 -15.06 -10.61 10.79
C GLN A 147 -14.46 -11.86 10.13
N THR A 148 -13.19 -11.79 9.73
CA THR A 148 -12.46 -12.96 9.24
C THR A 148 -11.74 -13.68 10.39
N HIS A 149 -11.20 -14.86 10.10
CA HIS A 149 -10.37 -15.60 11.05
C HIS A 149 -9.01 -14.92 11.32
N GLU A 150 -8.58 -13.99 10.47
CA GLU A 150 -7.22 -13.43 10.53
C GLU A 150 -7.19 -12.00 11.09
N ASP A 151 -6.46 -11.82 12.20
CA ASP A 151 -6.40 -10.56 12.94
C ASP A 151 -5.75 -9.41 12.14
N LEU A 152 -4.70 -9.69 11.35
CA LEU A 152 -4.01 -8.72 10.51
C LEU A 152 -4.91 -8.19 9.39
N TRP A 153 -5.65 -9.06 8.70
CA TRP A 153 -6.61 -8.63 7.69
C TRP A 153 -7.72 -7.78 8.30
N ASN A 154 -8.27 -8.23 9.43
CA ASN A 154 -9.29 -7.51 10.17
C ASN A 154 -8.79 -6.13 10.65
N ALA A 155 -7.53 -6.03 11.08
CA ALA A 155 -6.88 -4.78 11.46
C ALA A 155 -6.75 -3.81 10.26
N ALA A 156 -6.37 -4.31 9.08
CA ALA A 156 -6.31 -3.51 7.86
C ALA A 156 -7.69 -2.97 7.45
N GLN A 157 -8.71 -3.83 7.49
CA GLN A 157 -10.09 -3.42 7.20
C GLN A 157 -10.58 -2.36 8.19
N ARG A 158 -10.29 -2.51 9.50
CA ARG A 158 -10.62 -1.50 10.50
C ARG A 158 -9.86 -0.19 10.31
N GLN A 159 -8.59 -0.25 9.89
CA GLN A 159 -7.85 0.96 9.50
C GLN A 159 -8.55 1.70 8.36
N LEU A 160 -8.98 0.97 7.33
CA LEU A 160 -9.70 1.56 6.21
C LEU A 160 -10.99 2.24 6.69
N ALA A 161 -11.85 1.52 7.41
CA ALA A 161 -13.14 2.03 7.86
C ALA A 161 -13.02 3.20 8.85
N ALA A 162 -12.04 3.18 9.75
CA ALA A 162 -11.90 4.20 10.79
C ALA A 162 -11.11 5.44 10.33
N ARG A 163 -10.04 5.26 9.54
CA ARG A 163 -9.17 6.35 9.09
C ARG A 163 -9.58 6.91 7.72
N GLY A 164 -10.35 6.15 6.95
CA GLY A 164 -10.59 6.42 5.53
C GLY A 164 -9.33 6.25 4.66
N LYS A 165 -8.26 5.64 5.18
CA LYS A 165 -7.00 5.43 4.46
C LYS A 165 -6.20 4.26 5.03
N MET A 166 -6.23 3.13 4.32
CA MET A 166 -5.38 1.98 4.60
C MET A 166 -3.94 2.21 4.14
N HIS A 167 -2.96 1.72 4.90
CA HIS A 167 -1.55 1.75 4.52
C HIS A 167 -1.29 1.00 3.20
N GLY A 168 -0.45 1.54 2.31
CA GLY A 168 -0.27 1.01 0.95
C GLY A 168 0.17 -0.46 0.90
N PHE A 169 1.11 -0.85 1.78
CA PHE A 169 1.51 -2.26 1.91
C PHE A 169 0.32 -3.16 2.31
N MET A 170 -0.55 -2.67 3.19
CA MET A 170 -1.69 -3.43 3.67
C MET A 170 -2.80 -3.51 2.63
N ARG A 171 -2.95 -2.53 1.72
CA ARG A 171 -3.91 -2.64 0.59
C ARG A 171 -3.61 -3.85 -0.30
N MET A 172 -2.34 -4.09 -0.60
CA MET A 172 -1.90 -5.26 -1.36
C MET A 172 -2.25 -6.57 -0.65
N TYR A 173 -1.93 -6.65 0.65
CA TYR A 173 -2.25 -7.81 1.47
C TYR A 173 -3.76 -8.06 1.53
N TRP A 174 -4.49 -7.01 1.84
CA TRP A 174 -5.94 -7.01 2.02
C TRP A 174 -6.68 -7.49 0.76
N ALA A 175 -6.37 -6.93 -0.40
CA ALA A 175 -7.03 -7.30 -1.65
C ALA A 175 -6.69 -8.74 -2.09
N LYS A 176 -5.46 -9.19 -1.83
CA LYS A 176 -5.06 -10.59 -2.12
C LYS A 176 -5.80 -11.60 -1.24
N LYS A 177 -6.06 -11.26 0.02
CA LYS A 177 -6.87 -12.11 0.89
C LYS A 177 -8.35 -12.14 0.50
N ILE A 178 -8.89 -11.05 -0.05
CA ILE A 178 -10.24 -11.07 -0.64
C ILE A 178 -10.30 -12.09 -1.81
N LEU A 179 -9.28 -12.15 -2.67
CA LEU A 179 -9.18 -13.21 -3.70
C LEU A 179 -9.14 -14.62 -3.08
N GLU A 180 -8.37 -14.81 -2.01
CA GLU A 180 -8.25 -16.11 -1.34
C GLU A 180 -9.56 -16.57 -0.67
N TRP A 181 -10.40 -15.64 -0.20
CA TRP A 181 -11.53 -15.91 0.69
C TRP A 181 -12.90 -15.50 0.14
N THR A 182 -13.04 -15.45 -1.18
CA THR A 182 -14.34 -15.25 -1.86
C THR A 182 -14.58 -16.38 -2.86
N ALA A 183 -15.82 -16.54 -3.32
CA ALA A 183 -16.18 -17.69 -4.14
C ALA A 183 -15.56 -17.65 -5.54
N SER A 184 -15.21 -16.47 -6.05
CA SER A 184 -14.60 -16.31 -7.37
C SER A 184 -13.72 -15.05 -7.47
N PRO A 185 -12.77 -14.98 -8.42
CA PRO A 185 -11.99 -13.77 -8.66
C PRO A 185 -12.85 -12.56 -9.07
N ALA A 186 -13.97 -12.79 -9.76
CA ALA A 186 -14.90 -11.72 -10.15
C ALA A 186 -15.60 -11.12 -8.92
N GLU A 187 -16.01 -11.98 -7.98
CA GLU A 187 -16.55 -11.53 -6.70
C GLU A 187 -15.50 -10.84 -5.84
N ALA A 188 -14.26 -11.35 -5.84
CA ALA A 188 -13.14 -10.74 -5.15
C ALA A 188 -12.88 -9.31 -5.63
N LEU A 189 -12.84 -9.12 -6.95
CA LEU A 189 -12.66 -7.82 -7.58
C LEU A 189 -13.80 -6.87 -7.21
N ARG A 190 -15.06 -7.32 -7.35
CA ARG A 190 -16.24 -6.54 -6.99
C ARG A 190 -16.23 -6.09 -5.52
N ILE A 191 -15.95 -7.00 -4.59
CA ILE A 191 -15.90 -6.69 -3.15
C ILE A 191 -14.73 -5.74 -2.84
N GLY A 192 -13.55 -6.01 -3.40
CA GLY A 192 -12.37 -5.16 -3.22
C GLY A 192 -12.60 -3.73 -3.72
N LEU A 193 -13.20 -3.56 -4.89
CA LEU A 193 -13.54 -2.25 -5.43
C LEU A 193 -14.62 -1.54 -4.59
N TYR A 194 -15.69 -2.26 -4.23
CA TYR A 194 -16.76 -1.70 -3.38
C TYR A 194 -16.21 -1.16 -2.05
N LEU A 195 -15.43 -1.96 -1.33
CA LEU A 195 -14.88 -1.56 -0.03
C LEU A 195 -13.86 -0.42 -0.16
N ASN A 196 -13.04 -0.43 -1.21
CA ASN A 196 -12.12 0.67 -1.49
C ASN A 196 -12.89 1.97 -1.73
N ASP A 197 -13.89 1.94 -2.60
CA ASP A 197 -14.61 3.14 -3.04
C ASP A 197 -15.56 3.71 -1.98
N LYS A 198 -16.05 2.84 -1.09
CA LYS A 198 -16.89 3.24 0.04
C LYS A 198 -16.10 3.96 1.14
N TYR A 199 -14.91 3.45 1.48
CA TYR A 199 -14.19 3.90 2.67
C TYR A 199 -12.91 4.70 2.39
N SER A 200 -12.21 4.47 1.28
CA SER A 200 -10.99 5.21 0.98
C SER A 200 -11.34 6.64 0.57
N ILE A 201 -10.79 7.63 1.27
CA ILE A 201 -10.89 9.05 0.86
C ILE A 201 -10.20 9.32 -0.49
N ASP A 202 -9.29 8.42 -0.88
CA ASP A 202 -8.60 8.38 -2.18
C ASP A 202 -9.12 7.23 -3.08
N GLY A 203 -10.33 6.72 -2.83
CA GLY A 203 -11.02 5.72 -3.65
C GLY A 203 -11.80 6.34 -4.82
N ARG A 204 -12.49 5.52 -5.62
CA ARG A 204 -13.16 5.94 -6.88
C ARG A 204 -12.17 6.64 -7.83
N ASP A 205 -11.00 6.04 -7.93
CA ASP A 205 -9.82 6.62 -8.55
C ASP A 205 -9.13 5.55 -9.43
N PRO A 206 -8.50 5.90 -10.56
CA PRO A 206 -7.72 4.96 -11.36
C PRO A 206 -6.73 4.15 -10.54
N ASN A 207 -6.09 4.77 -9.54
CA ASN A 207 -5.17 4.07 -8.63
C ASN A 207 -5.87 3.02 -7.76
N GLY A 208 -7.14 3.25 -7.41
CA GLY A 208 -7.98 2.29 -6.71
C GLY A 208 -8.27 1.07 -7.57
N TYR A 209 -8.78 1.29 -8.80
CA TYR A 209 -9.07 0.21 -9.74
C TYR A 209 -7.84 -0.62 -10.05
N VAL A 210 -6.72 0.03 -10.39
CA VAL A 210 -5.46 -0.65 -10.69
C VAL A 210 -4.82 -1.28 -9.46
N GLY A 211 -4.96 -0.69 -8.26
CA GLY A 211 -4.44 -1.29 -7.03
C GLY A 211 -5.14 -2.61 -6.66
N VAL A 212 -6.47 -2.65 -6.77
CA VAL A 212 -7.24 -3.89 -6.60
C VAL A 212 -6.98 -4.85 -7.76
N GLY A 213 -6.95 -4.35 -9.00
CA GLY A 213 -6.66 -5.14 -10.20
C GLY A 213 -5.28 -5.80 -10.19
N TRP A 214 -4.24 -5.08 -9.76
CA TRP A 214 -2.89 -5.62 -9.54
C TRP A 214 -2.91 -6.76 -8.52
N SER A 215 -3.72 -6.62 -7.48
CA SER A 215 -3.81 -7.58 -6.38
C SER A 215 -4.55 -8.85 -6.76
N VAL A 216 -5.68 -8.73 -7.47
CA VAL A 216 -6.64 -9.81 -7.76
C VAL A 216 -6.40 -10.46 -9.12
N MET A 217 -6.04 -9.67 -10.14
CA MET A 217 -5.95 -10.11 -11.54
C MET A 217 -4.60 -9.78 -12.20
N GLY A 218 -3.59 -9.39 -11.42
CA GLY A 218 -2.20 -9.29 -11.86
C GLY A 218 -1.90 -8.15 -12.84
N VAL A 219 -2.76 -7.12 -12.91
CA VAL A 219 -2.52 -5.92 -13.74
C VAL A 219 -1.16 -5.32 -13.40
N HIS A 220 -0.31 -5.12 -14.40
CA HIS A 220 1.07 -4.63 -14.26
C HIS A 220 2.00 -5.47 -13.34
N ASP A 221 1.65 -6.72 -13.06
CA ASP A 221 2.54 -7.70 -12.45
C ASP A 221 2.93 -8.80 -13.46
N MET A 222 3.85 -9.66 -13.05
CA MET A 222 4.23 -10.88 -13.75
C MET A 222 3.58 -12.11 -13.10
N GLY A 223 3.61 -13.25 -13.80
CA GLY A 223 3.21 -14.53 -13.22
C GLY A 223 4.22 -15.04 -12.17
N TRP A 224 3.70 -15.61 -11.10
CA TRP A 224 4.46 -16.19 -9.98
C TRP A 224 4.29 -17.71 -9.93
N ALA A 225 4.94 -18.36 -8.96
CA ALA A 225 4.75 -19.79 -8.71
C ALA A 225 3.27 -20.12 -8.54
N GLU A 226 2.82 -21.14 -9.25
CA GLU A 226 1.42 -21.56 -9.29
C GLU A 226 0.97 -22.15 -7.95
N ARG A 227 -0.23 -21.77 -7.50
CA ARG A 227 -0.82 -22.18 -6.24
C ARG A 227 -2.32 -22.38 -6.41
N ALA A 228 -2.89 -23.27 -5.60
CA ALA A 228 -4.34 -23.41 -5.53
C ALA A 228 -4.99 -22.04 -5.22
N VAL A 229 -6.17 -21.80 -5.79
CA VAL A 229 -6.96 -20.56 -5.75
C VAL A 229 -6.32 -19.38 -6.48
N PHE A 230 -5.05 -19.08 -6.23
CA PHE A 230 -4.36 -17.92 -6.84
C PHE A 230 -3.92 -18.15 -8.28
N GLY A 231 -3.74 -19.41 -8.68
CA GLY A 231 -2.94 -19.74 -9.84
C GLY A 231 -1.58 -19.06 -9.75
N LYS A 232 -1.24 -18.25 -10.76
CA LYS A 232 0.04 -17.53 -10.87
C LYS A 232 -0.05 -16.08 -10.37
N ILE A 233 -1.16 -15.65 -9.78
CA ILE A 233 -1.24 -14.33 -9.14
C ILE A 233 -0.30 -14.31 -7.94
N ARG A 234 0.44 -13.20 -7.77
CA ARG A 234 1.38 -13.04 -6.65
C ARG A 234 0.68 -13.31 -5.31
N TYR A 235 1.22 -14.24 -4.54
CA TYR A 235 0.71 -14.58 -3.22
C TYR A 235 1.33 -13.71 -2.10
N MET A 236 0.52 -13.37 -1.09
CA MET A 236 0.98 -12.77 0.17
C MET A 236 0.32 -13.51 1.35
N ASN A 237 1.11 -13.76 2.41
CA ASN A 237 0.63 -14.46 3.59
C ASN A 237 1.08 -13.79 4.89
N TYR A 238 0.39 -14.17 5.97
CA TYR A 238 0.59 -13.64 7.30
C TYR A 238 2.04 -13.77 7.80
N ASN A 239 2.64 -14.96 7.64
CA ASN A 239 4.03 -15.21 8.04
C ASN A 239 5.04 -14.39 7.23
N GLY A 240 4.72 -14.07 5.96
CA GLY A 240 5.48 -13.14 5.14
C GLY A 240 5.43 -11.71 5.67
N CYS A 241 4.29 -11.29 6.21
CA CYS A 241 4.14 -9.98 6.87
C CYS A 241 4.92 -9.93 8.19
N LYS A 242 4.86 -10.99 9.01
CA LYS A 242 5.65 -11.11 10.26
C LYS A 242 7.16 -10.95 10.07
N ARG A 243 7.69 -11.35 8.92
CA ARG A 243 9.12 -11.18 8.58
C ARG A 243 9.46 -9.74 8.16
N LYS A 244 8.47 -8.93 7.81
CA LYS A 244 8.65 -7.58 7.26
C LYS A 244 8.39 -6.46 8.27
N PHE A 245 7.45 -6.65 9.19
CA PHE A 245 7.11 -5.67 10.22
C PHE A 245 6.47 -6.34 11.45
N ASP A 246 6.34 -5.59 12.55
CA ASP A 246 5.65 -6.06 13.76
C ASP A 246 4.13 -6.11 13.53
N VAL A 247 3.65 -7.30 13.17
CA VAL A 247 2.22 -7.56 12.97
C VAL A 247 1.42 -7.37 14.26
N LYS A 248 1.97 -7.70 15.43
CA LYS A 248 1.25 -7.57 16.71
C LYS A 248 1.03 -6.10 17.04
N GLN A 249 2.02 -5.25 16.80
CA GLN A 249 1.89 -3.80 16.95
C GLN A 249 0.77 -3.26 16.07
N TYR A 250 0.78 -3.59 14.76
CA TYR A 250 -0.23 -3.12 13.83
C TYR A 250 -1.65 -3.60 14.20
N VAL A 251 -1.78 -4.87 14.59
CA VAL A 251 -3.06 -5.43 15.04
C VAL A 251 -3.56 -4.76 16.32
N ALA A 252 -2.67 -4.45 17.27
CA ALA A 252 -3.04 -3.76 18.51
C ALA A 252 -3.57 -2.35 18.24
N GLU A 253 -2.86 -1.58 17.40
CA GLU A 253 -3.24 -0.23 16.95
C GLU A 253 -4.65 -0.21 16.35
N TRP A 254 -4.96 -1.19 15.50
CA TRP A 254 -6.24 -1.26 14.78
C TRP A 254 -7.15 -2.37 15.30
N SER A 255 -7.11 -2.68 16.60
CA SER A 255 -7.91 -3.75 17.22
C SER A 255 -9.40 -3.40 17.41
N GLY A 256 -9.82 -2.17 17.12
CA GLY A 256 -11.21 -1.71 17.30
C GLY A 256 -11.53 -1.28 18.74
N LYS A 257 -10.60 -1.45 19.69
CA LYS A 257 -10.66 -0.75 20.97
C LYS A 257 -10.28 0.70 20.67
N LYS A 258 -11.17 1.67 20.93
CA LYS A 258 -10.83 3.10 20.90
C LYS A 258 -9.49 3.28 21.62
N ALA A 259 -8.43 3.55 20.86
CA ALA A 259 -7.20 4.03 21.45
C ALA A 259 -7.57 5.34 22.15
N ALA A 260 -7.52 5.32 23.49
CA ALA A 260 -7.61 6.54 24.26
C ALA A 260 -6.58 7.53 23.72
N ALA A 261 -6.99 8.79 23.59
CA ALA A 261 -6.20 9.90 23.11
C ALA A 261 -4.72 9.83 23.56
N GLY A 262 -3.79 9.97 22.61
CA GLY A 262 -2.38 10.20 22.94
C GLY A 262 -1.35 9.58 22.01
N SER A 263 -1.39 9.86 20.71
CA SER A 263 -0.18 9.86 19.87
C SER A 263 -0.14 11.15 19.07
N THR A 264 -0.05 12.27 19.79
CA THR A 264 0.51 13.49 19.22
C THR A 264 2.00 13.27 19.04
N SER A 265 2.43 13.17 17.78
CA SER A 265 3.81 13.39 17.39
C SER A 265 4.18 14.84 17.76
N ALA A 266 4.70 15.05 18.96
CA ALA A 266 5.12 16.35 19.45
C ALA A 266 6.65 16.37 19.64
N GLY A 267 7.31 17.08 18.73
CA GLY A 267 8.43 17.99 19.02
C GLY A 267 9.64 17.42 19.76
N ALA A 268 10.70 17.13 19.01
CA ALA A 268 12.05 17.06 19.54
C ALA A 268 12.44 18.45 20.09
N LYS A 269 12.33 18.65 21.41
CA LYS A 269 12.99 19.77 22.10
C LYS A 269 14.46 19.43 22.30
N SER A 270 15.30 20.30 21.77
CA SER A 270 16.75 20.33 22.01
C SER A 270 17.05 20.46 23.50
N ALA A 271 17.88 19.57 24.04
CA ALA A 271 18.54 19.77 25.31
C ALA A 271 20.06 19.77 25.07
N SER A 272 20.66 20.94 25.24
CA SER A 272 22.09 21.15 25.41
C SER A 272 22.55 20.56 26.75
N ALA A 273 23.56 19.71 26.75
CA ALA A 273 24.42 19.49 27.92
C ALA A 273 25.81 19.03 27.44
N GLY A 274 26.84 19.78 27.84
CA GLY A 274 28.24 19.51 27.51
C GLY A 274 28.94 18.56 28.47
N ARG A 275 30.09 18.05 27.99
CA ARG A 275 31.24 17.39 28.70
C ARG A 275 30.90 16.09 29.45
N ALA A 276 31.68 15.01 29.41
CA ALA A 276 33.14 14.89 29.41
C ALA A 276 33.61 13.47 28.98
N LYS A 277 34.92 13.36 28.74
CA LYS A 277 35.71 12.19 28.30
C LYS A 277 35.85 11.07 29.34
N ALA A 278 35.88 9.82 28.87
CA ALA A 278 36.77 8.70 29.24
C ALA A 278 36.45 7.54 28.27
N GLY A 279 37.33 6.78 27.62
CA GLY A 279 38.71 6.41 27.92
C GLY A 279 38.75 4.91 28.30
N GLY A 280 39.11 4.02 27.37
CA GLY A 280 39.77 2.73 27.71
C GLY A 280 39.03 1.40 27.42
N LYS A 281 39.38 0.82 26.26
CA LYS A 281 39.73 -0.59 25.95
C LYS A 281 39.03 -1.79 26.65
N ALA A 282 38.35 -2.57 25.80
CA ALA A 282 38.58 -3.98 25.46
C ALA A 282 38.60 -5.08 26.55
N MET A 283 37.62 -6.00 26.45
CA MET A 283 37.84 -7.45 26.58
C MET A 283 36.62 -8.21 26.01
N LYS A 284 36.80 -9.05 24.99
CA LYS A 284 35.81 -10.06 24.59
C LYS A 284 36.51 -11.41 24.52
N GLN A 285 36.07 -12.31 25.40
CA GLN A 285 36.45 -13.71 25.48
C GLN A 285 35.88 -14.51 24.30
N THR A 286 36.68 -15.48 23.88
CA THR A 286 36.39 -16.61 23.01
C THR A 286 35.75 -17.77 23.78
N THR A 287 34.74 -18.40 23.18
CA THR A 287 34.37 -19.85 23.23
C THR A 287 33.23 -20.03 22.22
N LEU A 288 33.37 -20.76 21.10
CA LEU A 288 33.16 -22.23 20.94
C LEU A 288 31.87 -22.68 21.66
N GLY A 289 30.86 -23.31 21.07
CA GLY A 289 30.66 -24.04 19.82
C GLY A 289 29.55 -25.08 20.13
N GLY A 290 28.59 -25.26 19.24
CA GLY A 290 27.51 -26.25 19.44
C GLY A 290 26.38 -26.07 18.43
N GLY A 291 26.47 -26.80 17.32
CA GLY A 291 25.53 -26.75 16.20
C GLY A 291 24.34 -27.70 16.34
N SER A 292 23.31 -27.42 15.54
CA SER A 292 22.36 -28.37 14.92
C SER A 292 21.49 -27.55 13.96
N THR A 293 21.85 -27.48 12.67
CA THR A 293 21.31 -28.26 11.53
C THR A 293 19.81 -28.08 11.28
N ALA A 294 19.47 -27.16 10.38
CA ALA A 294 18.47 -27.36 9.31
C ALA A 294 18.64 -26.22 8.29
N ALA A 295 19.51 -26.44 7.31
CA ALA A 295 19.65 -25.63 6.11
C ALA A 295 18.67 -26.16 5.04
N ALA A 296 17.91 -25.27 4.44
CA ALA A 296 17.40 -25.43 3.08
C ALA A 296 17.55 -24.06 2.42
N ASP A 297 18.43 -24.05 1.42
CA ASP A 297 19.01 -22.89 0.77
C ASP A 297 18.00 -22.07 -0.04
N ASP A 298 18.21 -20.75 -0.05
CA ASP A 298 17.68 -19.85 -1.07
C ASP A 298 18.78 -18.85 -1.43
N GLU A 299 19.74 -19.29 -2.27
CA GLU A 299 20.75 -18.41 -2.84
C GLU A 299 20.15 -17.57 -3.99
N PRO A 300 20.47 -16.26 -4.07
CA PRO A 300 19.98 -15.40 -5.14
C PRO A 300 20.72 -15.70 -6.46
N ARG A 301 20.00 -16.26 -7.43
CA ARG A 301 20.52 -16.51 -8.78
C ARG A 301 20.95 -15.19 -9.46
N ALA A 302 22.16 -15.18 -10.01
CA ALA A 302 22.74 -14.06 -10.77
C ALA A 302 21.82 -13.61 -11.92
N LYS A 303 21.63 -12.30 -12.05
CA LYS A 303 20.85 -11.66 -13.12
C LYS A 303 21.52 -11.91 -14.48
N ALA A 304 20.78 -12.50 -15.42
CA ALA A 304 21.18 -12.53 -16.83
C ALA A 304 21.25 -11.10 -17.41
N PRO A 305 22.21 -10.81 -18.30
CA PRO A 305 22.29 -9.49 -18.93
C PRO A 305 21.09 -9.23 -19.84
N PRO A 306 20.64 -7.97 -19.98
CA PRO A 306 19.48 -7.63 -20.79
C PRO A 306 19.73 -7.90 -22.30
N PRO A 307 18.69 -8.24 -23.07
CA PRO A 307 18.82 -8.43 -24.51
C PRO A 307 19.21 -7.12 -25.21
N LYS A 308 20.09 -7.22 -26.21
CA LYS A 308 20.52 -6.09 -27.06
C LYS A 308 19.31 -5.54 -27.83
N LYS A 309 19.07 -4.23 -27.75
CA LYS A 309 18.03 -3.52 -28.52
C LYS A 309 18.30 -3.67 -30.03
N PRO A 310 17.27 -3.94 -30.86
CA PRO A 310 17.42 -3.88 -32.31
C PRO A 310 17.68 -2.43 -32.74
N LYS A 311 18.64 -2.24 -33.67
CA LYS A 311 18.87 -0.95 -34.32
C LYS A 311 17.70 -0.66 -35.26
N LEU A 312 16.88 0.33 -34.95
CA LEU A 312 15.98 0.92 -35.94
C LEU A 312 16.85 1.70 -36.94
N ALA A 313 16.85 1.26 -38.20
CA ALA A 313 17.32 2.07 -39.31
C ALA A 313 16.24 3.11 -39.62
N ILE A 314 16.61 4.39 -39.57
CA ILE A 314 15.79 5.50 -40.06
C ILE A 314 16.22 5.70 -41.53
N PRO A 315 15.36 5.48 -42.53
CA PRO A 315 15.65 5.93 -43.88
C PRO A 315 15.49 7.46 -43.94
N ILE A 316 16.45 8.09 -44.63
CA ILE A 316 16.56 9.53 -44.91
C ILE A 316 15.36 10.01 -45.72
#